data_AF-A0A803QSM4-F1
#
_entry.id   AF-A0A803QSM4-F1
#
_cell.length_a   1.000
_cell.length_b   1.000
_cell.length_c   1.000
_cell.angle_alpha   90.00
_cell.angle_beta   90.00
_cell.angle_gamma   90.00
#
_symmetry.space_group_name_H-M   'P 1'
#
loop_
_entity.id
_entity.type
_entity.pdbx_description
1 polymer ?
#
loop_
_entity_poly.entity_id
_entity_poly.type
_entity_poly.pdbx_seq_one_letter_code
_entity_poly.pdbx_strand_id
1 'polypeptide(L)'
;MFLVQKGHRVSFITTPKTHTRLTKNLIPSNLSHLITFVDLPLPPVDDLPDGAESTADLPIHKVPFLKKAFDGLQPSLTKFLQDSCYDITWIIYDFACYWLPPLASRLGIKLVYLSIMNATSRAFMIPPSKTASSNYRSKPEDFTVVPKWWKDMPYSVAFKLHEMENHWNCMDSDVSDFQRVIEVVKGCHIMLIRTCPEFEPESLSLLKTLHNKPVLPIGLLPPSEPRDDEDHEIWEALNLL
;
A
#
# COMPACT_ATOMS: atom_id res chain seq x y z
N MET A 1 -6.92 12.87 -5.70
CA MET A 1 -7.59 14.17 -5.92
C MET A 1 -8.49 14.62 -4.76
N PHE A 2 -9.20 13.70 -4.10
CA PHE A 2 -10.16 14.01 -3.03
C PHE A 2 -9.68 15.03 -1.96
N LEU A 3 -8.51 14.81 -1.35
CA LEU A 3 -8.00 15.71 -0.30
C LEU A 3 -7.79 17.15 -0.79
N VAL A 4 -7.28 17.28 -2.01
CA VAL A 4 -7.03 18.57 -2.65
C VAL A 4 -8.35 19.30 -2.95
N GLN A 5 -9.37 18.56 -3.41
CA GLN A 5 -10.73 19.11 -3.60
C GLN A 5 -11.37 19.57 -2.28
N LYS A 6 -10.91 19.05 -1.14
CA LYS A 6 -11.31 19.50 0.20
C LYS A 6 -10.43 20.64 0.74
N GLY A 7 -9.53 21.19 -0.07
CA GLY A 7 -8.69 22.33 0.28
C GLY A 7 -7.39 21.97 1.02
N HIS A 8 -7.05 20.68 1.16
CA HIS A 8 -5.79 20.28 1.77
C HIS A 8 -4.62 20.44 0.80
N ARG A 9 -3.51 21.00 1.28
CA ARG A 9 -2.22 20.94 0.58
C ARG A 9 -1.63 19.55 0.71
N VAL A 10 -1.11 19.01 -0.38
CA VAL A 10 -0.56 17.65 -0.47
C VAL A 10 0.86 17.72 -1.02
N SER A 11 1.82 17.22 -0.25
CA SER A 11 3.14 16.86 -0.76
C SER A 11 3.12 15.41 -1.23
N PHE A 12 3.31 15.17 -2.52
CA PHE A 12 3.37 13.84 -3.10
C PHE A 12 4.83 13.40 -3.20
N ILE A 13 5.25 12.51 -2.30
CA ILE A 13 6.60 11.95 -2.28
C ILE A 13 6.70 10.85 -3.34
N THR A 14 7.68 10.93 -4.22
CA THR A 14 7.89 9.98 -5.30
C THR A 14 9.38 9.92 -5.68
N THR A 15 9.75 9.01 -6.56
CA THR A 15 11.07 8.96 -7.18
C THR A 15 11.07 9.71 -8.53
N PRO A 16 12.21 10.21 -9.02
CA PRO A 16 12.27 11.05 -10.23
C PRO A 16 11.67 10.43 -11.50
N LYS A 17 11.96 9.16 -11.81
CA LYS A 17 11.42 8.45 -12.97
C LYS A 17 9.94 8.10 -12.78
N THR A 18 9.51 7.82 -11.56
CA THR A 18 8.08 7.61 -11.28
C THR A 18 7.32 8.93 -11.45
N HIS A 19 7.88 10.06 -11.04
CA HIS A 19 7.30 11.38 -11.18
C HIS A 19 7.03 11.75 -12.64
N THR A 20 7.92 11.40 -13.57
CA THR A 20 7.71 11.66 -15.01
C THR A 20 6.56 10.83 -15.61
N ARG A 21 6.24 9.66 -15.01
CA ARG A 21 5.13 8.78 -15.43
C ARG A 21 3.77 9.21 -14.87
N LEU A 22 3.73 10.05 -13.84
CA LEU A 22 2.47 10.49 -13.25
C LEU A 22 1.66 11.32 -14.24
N THR A 23 0.38 10.98 -14.41
CA THR A 23 -0.54 11.69 -15.31
C THR A 23 -0.97 13.04 -14.73
N LYS A 24 -0.06 14.01 -14.72
CA LYS A 24 -0.28 15.36 -14.17
C LYS A 24 -1.43 16.11 -14.84
N ASN A 25 -1.76 15.75 -16.09
CA ASN A 25 -2.88 16.32 -16.83
C ASN A 25 -4.24 15.99 -16.19
N LEU A 26 -4.32 15.00 -15.29
CA LEU A 26 -5.53 14.72 -14.50
C LEU A 26 -5.71 15.69 -13.33
N ILE A 27 -4.74 16.57 -13.07
CA ILE A 27 -4.81 17.58 -12.01
C ILE A 27 -5.46 18.83 -12.59
N PRO A 28 -6.68 19.22 -12.12
CA PRO A 28 -7.30 20.46 -12.56
C PRO A 28 -6.39 21.66 -12.27
N SER A 29 -6.25 22.57 -13.22
CA SER A 29 -5.34 23.73 -13.11
C SER A 29 -5.64 24.61 -11.90
N ASN A 30 -6.91 24.73 -11.50
CA ASN A 30 -7.32 25.46 -10.31
C ASN A 30 -6.90 24.79 -8.99
N LEU A 31 -6.49 23.52 -9.02
CA LEU A 31 -6.08 22.72 -7.85
C LEU A 31 -4.57 22.42 -7.81
N SER A 32 -3.83 22.71 -8.89
CA SER A 32 -2.41 22.39 -9.00
C SER A 32 -1.56 23.03 -7.90
N HIS A 33 -1.90 24.26 -7.49
CA HIS A 33 -1.20 25.01 -6.44
C HIS A 33 -1.26 24.36 -5.04
N LEU A 34 -2.14 23.38 -4.85
CA LEU A 34 -2.26 22.61 -3.61
C LEU A 34 -1.44 21.32 -3.63
N ILE A 35 -0.80 20.98 -4.75
CA ILE A 35 0.01 19.76 -4.90
C ILE A 35 1.47 20.15 -5.14
N THR A 36 2.35 19.63 -4.29
CA THR A 36 3.80 19.75 -4.44
C THR A 36 4.38 18.36 -4.64
N PHE A 37 5.06 18.12 -5.76
CA PHE A 37 5.81 16.88 -5.95
C PHE A 37 7.18 16.99 -5.30
N VAL A 38 7.59 15.96 -4.57
CA VAL A 38 8.87 15.89 -3.87
C VAL A 38 9.59 14.64 -4.35
N ASP A 39 10.65 14.85 -5.12
CA ASP A 39 11.47 13.76 -5.65
C ASP A 39 12.51 13.34 -4.63
N LEU A 40 12.47 12.06 -4.23
CA LEU A 40 13.49 11.40 -3.43
C LEU A 40 14.16 10.33 -4.29
N PRO A 41 15.38 10.57 -4.79
CA PRO A 41 16.13 9.58 -5.55
C PRO A 41 16.40 8.33 -4.72
N LEU A 42 16.21 7.16 -5.31
CA LEU A 42 16.56 5.90 -4.66
C LEU A 42 18.08 5.81 -4.51
N PRO A 43 18.60 5.41 -3.32
CA PRO A 43 20.00 5.09 -3.17
C PRO A 43 20.36 3.84 -4.00
N PRO A 44 21.61 3.73 -4.46
CA PRO A 44 22.06 2.53 -5.16
C PRO A 44 22.04 1.33 -4.20
N VAL A 45 21.65 0.18 -4.73
CA VAL A 45 21.65 -1.10 -4.03
C VAL A 45 22.17 -2.16 -4.99
N ASP A 46 23.04 -3.03 -4.50
CA ASP A 46 23.56 -4.15 -5.26
C ASP A 46 22.40 -4.98 -5.83
N ASP A 47 22.59 -5.52 -7.04
CA ASP A 47 21.60 -6.32 -7.78
C ASP A 47 20.32 -5.60 -8.23
N LEU A 48 20.12 -4.32 -7.91
CA LEU A 48 19.06 -3.50 -8.51
C LEU A 48 19.55 -2.90 -9.83
N PRO A 49 18.88 -3.15 -10.97
CA PRO A 49 19.25 -2.54 -12.25
C PRO A 49 19.23 -1.00 -12.21
N ASP A 50 20.22 -0.38 -12.85
CA ASP A 50 20.32 1.08 -12.94
C ASP A 50 19.03 1.70 -13.51
N GLY A 51 18.52 2.72 -12.82
CA GLY A 51 17.30 3.44 -13.21
C GLY A 51 16.00 2.66 -13.01
N ALA A 52 16.01 1.51 -12.34
CA ALA A 52 14.78 0.86 -11.88
C ALA A 52 14.21 1.58 -10.65
N GLU A 53 13.01 2.15 -10.79
CA GLU A 53 12.35 2.88 -9.69
C GLU A 53 10.91 2.40 -9.42
N SER A 54 10.47 1.37 -10.14
CA SER A 54 9.14 0.80 -10.03
C SER A 54 9.19 -0.71 -10.15
N THR A 55 8.24 -1.40 -9.52
CA THR A 55 8.05 -2.85 -9.71
C THR A 55 7.72 -3.19 -11.17
N ALA A 56 7.18 -2.26 -11.95
CA ALA A 56 6.95 -2.43 -13.39
C ALA A 56 8.25 -2.49 -14.21
N ASP A 57 9.37 -2.02 -13.66
CA ASP A 57 10.67 -2.06 -14.32
C ASP A 57 11.40 -3.41 -14.11
N LEU A 58 10.84 -4.32 -13.30
CA LEU A 58 11.59 -5.45 -12.74
C LEU A 58 10.86 -6.79 -12.87
N PRO A 59 11.59 -7.89 -13.12
CA PRO A 59 11.06 -9.22 -12.84
C PRO A 59 10.89 -9.43 -11.33
N ILE A 60 9.98 -10.33 -10.95
CA ILE A 60 9.55 -10.51 -9.55
C ILE A 60 10.70 -10.76 -8.57
N HIS A 61 11.71 -11.54 -8.97
CA HIS A 61 12.87 -11.87 -8.13
C HIS A 61 13.83 -10.71 -7.90
N LYS A 62 13.67 -9.58 -8.60
CA LYS A 62 14.44 -8.34 -8.40
C LYS A 62 13.72 -7.31 -7.52
N VAL A 63 12.43 -7.50 -7.26
CA VAL A 63 11.63 -6.63 -6.37
C VAL A 63 12.20 -6.50 -4.95
N PRO A 64 12.80 -7.54 -4.33
CA PRO A 64 13.43 -7.38 -3.01
C PRO A 64 14.48 -6.26 -2.95
N PHE A 65 15.30 -6.11 -3.99
CA PHE A 65 16.33 -5.07 -4.04
C PHE A 65 15.73 -3.66 -4.16
N LEU A 66 14.59 -3.54 -4.86
CA LEU A 66 13.85 -2.27 -4.91
C LEU A 66 13.30 -1.89 -3.53
N LYS A 67 12.84 -2.86 -2.73
CA LYS A 67 12.39 -2.62 -1.35
C LYS A 67 13.55 -2.17 -0.45
N LYS A 68 14.74 -2.78 -0.59
CA LYS A 68 15.96 -2.34 0.11
C LYS A 68 16.35 -0.92 -0.26
N ALA A 69 16.29 -0.56 -1.55
CA ALA A 69 16.54 0.81 -1.99
C ALA A 69 15.51 1.79 -1.41
N PHE A 70 14.24 1.39 -1.40
CA PHE A 70 13.16 2.17 -0.81
C PHE A 70 13.34 2.39 0.70
N ASP A 71 13.84 1.41 1.44
CA ASP A 71 14.20 1.58 2.86
C ASP A 71 15.30 2.62 3.07
N GLY A 72 16.26 2.66 2.14
CA GLY A 72 17.31 3.67 2.12
C GLY A 72 16.81 5.11 1.89
N LEU A 73 15.52 5.33 1.58
CA LEU A 73 14.90 6.66 1.57
C LEU A 73 14.65 7.23 2.97
N GLN A 74 14.81 6.45 4.04
CA GLN A 74 14.58 6.91 5.40
C GLN A 74 15.31 8.22 5.74
N PRO A 75 16.62 8.40 5.47
CA PRO A 75 17.33 9.64 5.79
C PRO A 75 16.81 10.85 5.00
N SER A 76 16.53 10.68 3.70
CA SER A 76 16.05 11.77 2.84
C SER A 76 14.62 12.19 3.19
N LEU A 77 13.73 11.23 3.48
CA LEU A 77 12.40 11.54 3.99
C LEU A 77 12.46 12.22 5.37
N THR A 78 13.34 11.74 6.27
CA THR A 78 13.53 12.36 7.59
C THR A 78 13.93 13.82 7.44
N LYS A 79 14.93 14.10 6.60
CA LYS A 79 15.38 15.47 6.31
C LYS A 79 14.25 16.31 5.74
N PHE A 80 13.50 15.79 4.76
CA PHE A 80 12.35 16.49 4.19
C PHE A 80 11.31 16.86 5.26
N LEU A 81 10.95 15.92 6.15
CA LEU A 81 9.95 16.16 7.19
C LEU A 81 10.41 17.17 8.25
N GLN A 82 11.72 17.24 8.53
CA GLN A 82 12.30 18.18 9.50
C GLN A 82 12.51 19.58 8.91
N ASP A 83 12.93 19.65 7.66
CA ASP A 83 13.28 20.91 6.98
C ASP A 83 12.07 21.53 6.25
N SER A 84 10.94 20.82 6.21
CA SER A 84 9.73 21.30 5.53
C SER A 84 9.26 22.61 6.15
N CYS A 85 8.97 23.60 5.30
CA CYS A 85 8.26 24.80 5.73
C CYS A 85 6.75 24.56 5.92
N TYR A 86 6.27 23.34 5.64
CA TYR A 86 4.87 22.96 5.80
C TYR A 86 4.61 22.31 7.17
N ASP A 87 3.47 22.63 7.77
CA ASP A 87 2.95 21.95 8.96
C ASP A 87 2.39 20.56 8.59
N ILE A 88 3.27 19.60 8.29
CA ILE A 88 2.89 18.23 7.93
C ILE A 88 2.32 17.54 9.18
N THR A 89 1.00 17.43 9.25
CA THR A 89 0.29 16.82 10.39
C THR A 89 -0.14 15.38 10.14
N TRP A 90 -0.22 14.97 8.87
CA TRP A 90 -0.66 13.63 8.46
C TRP A 90 0.21 13.10 7.32
N ILE A 91 0.54 11.80 7.37
CA ILE A 91 1.14 11.06 6.26
C ILE A 91 0.26 9.86 5.92
N ILE A 92 -0.07 9.73 4.63
CA ILE A 92 -0.69 8.53 4.05
C ILE A 92 0.42 7.72 3.40
N TYR A 93 0.56 6.46 3.76
CA TYR A 93 1.70 5.63 3.38
C TYR A 93 1.28 4.20 3.09
N ASP A 94 2.07 3.52 2.25
CA ASP A 94 1.88 2.12 1.92
C ASP A 94 2.60 1.21 2.95
N PHE A 95 2.63 -0.10 2.69
CA PHE A 95 3.22 -1.07 3.61
C PHE A 95 4.75 -1.04 3.66
N ALA A 96 5.42 -0.57 2.60
CA ALA A 96 6.87 -0.59 2.47
C ALA A 96 7.55 0.31 3.51
N CYS A 97 6.94 1.43 3.91
CA CYS A 97 7.50 2.38 4.89
C CYS A 97 7.38 1.89 6.35
N TYR A 98 7.80 0.66 6.66
CA TYR A 98 7.70 0.08 8.01
C TYR A 98 8.53 0.81 9.08
N TRP A 99 9.56 1.55 8.65
CA TRP A 99 10.42 2.38 9.50
C TRP A 99 9.83 3.77 9.81
N LEU A 100 8.74 4.17 9.13
CA LEU A 100 8.12 5.48 9.29
C LEU A 100 7.41 5.67 10.64
N PRO A 101 6.70 4.68 11.22
CA PRO A 101 6.02 4.82 12.50
C PRO A 101 6.82 5.46 13.64
N PRO A 102 8.02 4.97 14.02
CA PRO A 102 8.80 5.59 15.09
C PRO A 102 9.25 7.01 14.73
N LEU A 103 9.53 7.31 13.45
CA LEU A 103 9.90 8.65 13.00
C LEU A 103 8.74 9.63 13.15
N ALA A 104 7.58 9.30 12.60
CA ALA A 104 6.40 10.16 12.66
C ALA A 104 5.94 10.38 14.11
N SER A 105 6.05 9.37 14.99
CA SER A 105 5.77 9.54 16.41
C SER A 105 6.68 10.58 17.09
N ARG A 106 7.98 10.62 16.75
CA ARG A 106 8.90 11.64 17.30
C ARG A 106 8.59 13.04 16.80
N LEU A 107 8.08 13.15 15.58
CA LEU A 107 7.71 14.42 14.96
C LEU A 107 6.26 14.85 15.27
N GLY A 108 5.51 14.05 16.04
CA GLY A 108 4.10 14.33 16.34
C GLY A 108 3.14 14.16 15.15
N ILE A 109 3.59 13.50 14.08
CA ILE A 109 2.84 13.34 12.82
C ILE A 109 1.89 12.14 12.91
N LYS A 110 0.65 12.32 12.47
CA LYS A 110 -0.35 11.26 12.40
C LYS A 110 -0.19 10.43 11.13
N LEU A 111 -0.54 9.16 11.24
CA LEU A 111 -0.27 8.16 10.21
C LEU A 111 -1.55 7.49 9.73
N VAL A 112 -1.69 7.36 8.42
CA VAL A 112 -2.79 6.66 7.77
C VAL A 112 -2.21 5.58 6.86
N TYR A 113 -2.45 4.32 7.20
CA TYR A 113 -2.02 3.22 6.34
C TYR A 113 -3.01 3.08 5.18
N LEU A 114 -2.53 3.13 3.95
CA LEU A 114 -3.31 2.86 2.75
C LEU A 114 -2.99 1.46 2.23
N SER A 115 -3.99 0.59 2.21
CA SER A 115 -3.90 -0.71 1.57
C SER A 115 -4.58 -0.70 0.21
N ILE A 116 -3.79 -1.01 -0.82
CA ILE A 116 -4.29 -1.22 -2.19
C ILE A 116 -4.94 -2.59 -2.39
N MET A 117 -4.85 -3.47 -1.39
CA MET A 117 -5.50 -4.77 -1.37
C MET A 117 -6.88 -4.67 -0.72
N ASN A 118 -7.75 -5.62 -1.07
CA ASN A 118 -9.12 -5.70 -0.56
C ASN A 118 -9.18 -6.11 0.93
N ALA A 119 -10.35 -5.98 1.55
CA ALA A 119 -10.49 -6.24 2.97
C ALA A 119 -10.27 -7.71 3.32
N THR A 120 -10.75 -8.64 2.48
CA THR A 120 -10.63 -10.08 2.72
C THR A 120 -9.17 -10.52 2.76
N SER A 121 -8.38 -10.17 1.75
CA SER A 121 -6.95 -10.51 1.71
C SER A 121 -6.18 -9.86 2.86
N ARG A 122 -6.53 -8.63 3.25
CA ARG A 122 -5.89 -7.95 4.39
C ARG A 122 -6.25 -8.57 5.72
N ALA A 123 -7.51 -8.91 5.97
CA ALA A 123 -7.90 -9.63 7.16
C ALA A 123 -7.21 -11.00 7.23
N PHE A 124 -7.03 -11.66 6.09
CA PHE A 124 -6.48 -13.00 6.01
C PHE A 124 -4.97 -13.05 6.29
N MET A 125 -4.22 -12.07 5.81
CA MET A 125 -2.75 -12.08 5.92
C MET A 125 -2.25 -11.58 7.27
N ILE A 126 -2.94 -10.63 7.91
CA ILE A 126 -2.42 -9.98 9.12
C ILE A 126 -2.96 -10.69 10.35
N PRO A 127 -2.08 -11.28 11.18
CA PRO A 127 -2.51 -11.83 12.44
C PRO A 127 -3.03 -10.72 13.37
N PRO A 128 -3.98 -11.03 14.28
CA PRO A 128 -4.32 -10.13 15.36
C PRO A 128 -3.06 -9.65 16.10
N SER A 129 -3.09 -8.42 16.63
CA SER A 129 -1.93 -7.80 17.29
C SER A 129 -1.29 -8.65 18.39
N LYS A 130 -2.09 -9.47 19.09
CA LYS A 130 -1.66 -10.41 20.13
C LYS A 130 -0.87 -11.61 19.61
N THR A 131 -0.99 -11.93 18.33
CA THR A 131 -0.32 -13.06 17.64
C THR A 131 0.77 -12.61 16.68
N ALA A 132 0.93 -11.31 16.45
CA ALA A 132 1.91 -10.75 15.51
C ALA A 132 3.37 -11.03 15.89
N SER A 133 3.66 -11.38 17.15
CA SER A 133 5.00 -11.77 17.62
C SER A 133 5.27 -13.28 17.59
N SER A 134 4.32 -14.09 17.09
CA SER A 134 4.51 -15.53 16.95
C SER A 134 5.01 -15.86 15.54
N ASN A 135 5.85 -16.90 15.39
CA ASN A 135 6.22 -17.49 14.09
C ASN A 135 5.01 -18.21 13.42
N TYR A 136 3.80 -17.75 13.68
CA TYR A 136 2.58 -18.29 13.11
C TYR A 136 2.44 -17.77 11.68
N ARG A 137 2.47 -18.70 10.71
CA ARG A 137 2.42 -18.43 9.26
C ARG A 137 3.73 -17.86 8.70
N SER A 138 4.80 -18.65 8.84
CA SER A 138 6.17 -18.27 8.45
C SER A 138 6.63 -18.91 7.14
N LYS A 139 5.81 -19.75 6.51
CA LYS A 139 6.10 -20.41 5.22
C LYS A 139 4.85 -20.43 4.32
N PRO A 140 4.99 -20.57 2.99
CA PRO A 140 3.87 -20.54 2.05
C PRO A 140 2.70 -21.48 2.41
N GLU A 141 3.00 -22.69 2.89
CA GLU A 141 1.98 -23.71 3.21
C GLU A 141 1.04 -23.26 4.32
N ASP A 142 1.53 -22.46 5.26
CA ASP A 142 0.72 -21.98 6.38
C ASP A 142 -0.40 -21.03 5.95
N PHE A 143 -0.34 -20.53 4.70
CA PHE A 143 -1.35 -19.69 4.07
C PHE A 143 -2.35 -20.46 3.21
N THR A 144 -2.18 -21.78 3.09
CA THR A 144 -3.11 -22.68 2.38
C THR A 144 -4.23 -23.22 3.27
N VAL A 145 -4.30 -22.71 4.51
CA VAL A 145 -5.31 -23.06 5.50
C VAL A 145 -6.00 -21.81 6.04
N VAL A 146 -7.26 -22.00 6.45
CA VAL A 146 -8.07 -20.96 7.08
C VAL A 146 -7.41 -20.51 8.40
N PRO A 147 -7.16 -19.21 8.61
CA PRO A 147 -6.48 -18.72 9.80
C PRO A 147 -7.38 -18.86 11.04
N LYS A 148 -6.75 -19.00 12.20
CA LYS A 148 -7.47 -19.22 13.48
C LYS A 148 -8.47 -18.12 13.85
N TRP A 149 -8.26 -16.90 13.36
CA TRP A 149 -9.16 -15.76 13.61
C TRP A 149 -10.32 -15.66 12.61
N TRP A 150 -10.43 -16.58 11.66
CA TRP A 150 -11.52 -16.63 10.67
C TRP A 150 -12.79 -17.34 11.18
N LYS A 151 -12.78 -17.81 12.42
CA LYS A 151 -13.79 -18.69 13.01
C LYS A 151 -15.24 -18.19 12.93
N ASP A 152 -15.45 -16.88 12.95
CA ASP A 152 -16.79 -16.27 12.99
C ASP A 152 -17.22 -15.74 11.60
N MET A 153 -16.47 -16.04 10.53
CA MET A 153 -16.78 -15.61 9.17
C MET A 153 -17.76 -16.59 8.50
N PRO A 154 -18.70 -16.11 7.67
CA PRO A 154 -19.69 -16.95 7.00
C PRO A 154 -19.11 -17.79 5.84
N TYR A 155 -17.81 -17.65 5.56
CA TYR A 155 -17.11 -18.36 4.50
C TYR A 155 -15.66 -18.64 4.90
N SER A 156 -15.09 -19.64 4.24
CA SER A 156 -13.67 -19.98 4.33
C SER A 156 -12.92 -19.42 3.13
N VAL A 157 -11.73 -18.88 3.37
CA VAL A 157 -10.77 -18.51 2.32
C VAL A 157 -9.40 -19.08 2.67
N ALA A 158 -8.61 -19.38 1.64
CA ALA A 158 -7.21 -19.76 1.74
C ALA A 158 -6.52 -19.43 0.41
N PHE A 159 -5.22 -19.14 0.44
CA PHE A 159 -4.45 -19.05 -0.80
C PHE A 159 -4.13 -20.45 -1.32
N LYS A 160 -3.92 -20.55 -2.63
CA LYS A 160 -3.27 -21.70 -3.24
C LYS A 160 -1.76 -21.58 -3.01
N LEU A 161 -1.08 -22.73 -2.87
CA LEU A 161 0.36 -22.74 -2.57
C LEU A 161 1.17 -21.89 -3.56
N HIS A 162 0.91 -22.03 -4.86
CA HIS A 162 1.63 -21.28 -5.90
C HIS A 162 1.44 -19.76 -5.82
N GLU A 163 0.31 -19.26 -5.29
CA GLU A 163 0.10 -17.82 -5.10
C GLU A 163 1.07 -17.28 -4.04
N MET A 164 1.32 -18.08 -3.00
CA MET A 164 2.21 -17.74 -1.90
C MET A 164 3.67 -17.97 -2.23
N GLU A 165 4.01 -19.05 -2.93
CA GLU A 165 5.36 -19.27 -3.47
C GLU A 165 5.78 -18.13 -4.39
N ASN A 166 4.86 -17.68 -5.27
CA ASN A 166 5.12 -16.55 -6.15
C ASN A 166 5.32 -15.24 -5.34
N HIS A 167 4.51 -14.99 -4.31
CA HIS A 167 4.72 -13.84 -3.42
C HIS A 167 6.07 -13.91 -2.70
N TRP A 168 6.50 -15.10 -2.27
CA TRP A 168 7.80 -15.30 -1.62
C TRP A 168 8.98 -14.87 -2.50
N ASN A 169 8.88 -15.04 -3.82
CA ASN A 169 9.92 -14.61 -4.76
C ASN A 169 10.16 -13.09 -4.76
N CYS A 170 9.17 -12.29 -4.37
CA CYS A 170 9.33 -10.83 -4.27
C CYS A 170 9.65 -10.33 -2.86
N MET A 171 9.76 -11.24 -1.88
CA MET A 171 9.94 -10.90 -0.48
C MET A 171 11.41 -10.58 -0.19
N ASP A 172 11.62 -9.52 0.59
CA ASP A 172 12.94 -9.22 1.12
C ASP A 172 13.30 -10.23 2.22
N SER A 173 14.52 -10.78 2.14
CA SER A 173 15.06 -11.77 3.07
C SER A 173 15.26 -11.22 4.48
N ASP A 174 15.55 -9.92 4.58
CA ASP A 174 15.92 -9.28 5.84
C ASP A 174 14.66 -8.74 6.55
N VAL A 175 13.73 -8.18 5.77
CA VAL A 175 12.45 -7.65 6.27
C VAL A 175 11.30 -8.08 5.36
N SER A 176 10.60 -9.13 5.79
CA SER A 176 9.44 -9.66 5.06
C SER A 176 8.30 -8.66 4.91
N ASP A 177 7.49 -8.82 3.85
CA ASP A 177 6.30 -7.99 3.62
C ASP A 177 5.30 -8.07 4.78
N PHE A 178 5.23 -9.22 5.46
CA PHE A 178 4.39 -9.39 6.65
C PHE A 178 4.89 -8.58 7.83
N GLN A 179 6.20 -8.58 8.11
CA GLN A 179 6.79 -7.74 9.15
C GLN A 179 6.57 -6.27 8.84
N ARG A 180 6.78 -5.86 7.59
CA ARG A 180 6.54 -4.48 7.14
C ARG A 180 5.11 -4.04 7.44
N VAL A 181 4.16 -4.86 7.02
CA VAL A 181 2.73 -4.65 7.27
C VAL A 181 2.40 -4.56 8.76
N ILE A 182 2.94 -5.45 9.60
CA ILE A 182 2.67 -5.47 11.04
C ILE A 182 3.11 -4.15 11.67
N GLU A 183 4.31 -3.67 11.37
CA GLU A 183 4.82 -2.41 11.93
C GLU A 183 4.03 -1.20 11.42
N VAL A 184 3.69 -1.17 10.13
CA VAL A 184 2.84 -0.13 9.54
C VAL A 184 1.47 -0.09 10.21
N VAL A 185 0.79 -1.24 10.35
CA VAL A 185 -0.54 -1.31 10.99
C VAL A 185 -0.47 -0.99 12.47
N LYS A 186 0.59 -1.40 13.17
CA LYS A 186 0.81 -1.05 14.58
C LYS A 186 0.98 0.46 14.77
N GLY A 187 1.71 1.10 13.86
CA GLY A 187 2.00 2.54 13.89
C GLY A 187 0.87 3.46 13.42
N CYS A 188 -0.02 2.99 12.54
CA CYS A 188 -1.04 3.85 11.95
C CYS A 188 -2.14 4.25 12.93
N HIS A 189 -2.79 5.38 12.70
CA HIS A 189 -3.98 5.83 13.43
C HIS A 189 -5.27 5.42 12.70
N ILE A 190 -5.24 5.33 11.37
CA ILE A 190 -6.36 4.95 10.50
C ILE A 190 -5.86 3.99 9.44
N MET A 191 -6.70 3.01 9.06
CA MET A 191 -6.48 2.13 7.92
C MET A 191 -7.47 2.48 6.81
N LEU A 192 -6.97 2.90 5.65
CA LEU A 192 -7.74 3.04 4.42
C LEU A 192 -7.62 1.77 3.60
N ILE A 193 -8.73 1.14 3.26
CA ILE A 193 -8.76 -0.15 2.57
C ILE A 193 -9.49 0.01 1.24
N ARG A 194 -8.88 -0.45 0.15
CA ARG A 194 -9.50 -0.51 -1.18
C ARG A 194 -10.61 -1.56 -1.21
N THR A 195 -11.80 -1.17 -0.81
CA THR A 195 -13.00 -2.01 -0.75
C THR A 195 -14.25 -1.13 -0.65
N CYS A 196 -15.43 -1.72 -0.70
CA CYS A 196 -16.71 -1.08 -0.35
C CYS A 196 -17.52 -1.95 0.65
N PRO A 197 -18.30 -1.34 1.55
CA PRO A 197 -19.14 -2.05 2.51
C PRO A 197 -20.13 -3.03 1.89
N GLU A 198 -20.61 -2.75 0.69
CA GLU A 198 -21.57 -3.58 -0.03
C GLU A 198 -20.95 -4.90 -0.52
N PHE A 199 -19.62 -4.94 -0.69
CA PHE A 199 -18.91 -6.09 -1.25
C PHE A 199 -18.19 -6.94 -0.20
N GLU A 200 -17.59 -6.33 0.83
CA GLU A 200 -16.86 -7.05 1.88
C GLU A 200 -17.23 -6.60 3.32
N PRO A 201 -18.52 -6.63 3.70
CA PRO A 201 -18.95 -6.13 5.01
C PRO A 201 -18.34 -6.93 6.17
N GLU A 202 -18.27 -8.25 6.08
CA GLU A 202 -17.73 -9.12 7.13
C GLU A 202 -16.22 -8.93 7.28
N SER A 203 -15.46 -8.85 6.18
CA SER A 203 -14.01 -8.63 6.23
C SER A 203 -13.66 -7.26 6.81
N LEU A 204 -14.43 -6.22 6.47
CA LEU A 204 -14.29 -4.90 7.07
C LEU A 204 -14.54 -4.92 8.59
N SER A 205 -15.59 -5.63 9.02
CA SER A 205 -15.90 -5.82 10.44
C SER A 205 -14.79 -6.58 11.17
N LEU A 206 -14.27 -7.64 10.55
CA LEU A 206 -13.17 -8.43 11.07
C LEU A 206 -11.90 -7.59 11.21
N LEU A 207 -11.51 -6.80 10.21
CA LEU A 207 -10.35 -5.91 10.29
C LEU A 207 -10.43 -4.92 11.47
N LYS A 208 -11.60 -4.33 11.69
CA LYS A 208 -11.84 -3.43 12.84
C LYS A 208 -11.62 -4.17 14.16
N THR A 209 -12.12 -5.39 14.26
CA THR A 209 -11.96 -6.26 15.45
C THR A 209 -10.51 -6.67 15.67
N LEU A 210 -9.79 -7.06 14.60
CA LEU A 210 -8.41 -7.54 14.66
C LEU A 210 -7.42 -6.46 15.11
N HIS A 211 -7.63 -5.22 14.67
CA HIS A 211 -6.67 -4.14 14.88
C HIS A 211 -7.12 -3.11 15.91
N ASN A 212 -8.40 -3.10 16.29
CA ASN A 212 -8.98 -2.13 17.22
C ASN A 212 -8.69 -0.67 16.79
N LYS A 213 -8.87 -0.39 15.49
CA LYS A 213 -8.59 0.91 14.86
C LYS A 213 -9.69 1.28 13.87
N PRO A 214 -9.85 2.58 13.54
CA PRO A 214 -10.68 3.00 12.43
C PRO A 214 -10.21 2.36 11.11
N VAL A 215 -11.10 1.59 10.48
CA VAL A 215 -10.92 1.02 9.14
C VAL A 215 -11.96 1.64 8.22
N LEU A 216 -11.50 2.40 7.23
CA LEU A 216 -12.34 3.14 6.30
C LEU A 216 -12.20 2.56 4.89
N PRO A 217 -13.32 2.15 4.26
CA PRO A 217 -13.33 1.79 2.85
C PRO A 217 -13.15 3.04 1.98
N ILE A 218 -12.37 2.94 0.92
CA ILE A 218 -12.16 4.04 -0.05
C ILE A 218 -12.71 3.75 -1.44
N GLY A 219 -13.54 2.72 -1.56
CA GLY A 219 -14.09 2.23 -2.82
C GLY A 219 -13.13 1.31 -3.57
N LEU A 220 -13.58 0.83 -4.73
CA LEU A 220 -12.82 -0.11 -5.57
C LEU A 220 -11.73 0.58 -6.41
N LEU A 221 -11.72 1.91 -6.44
CA LEU A 221 -10.79 2.75 -7.20
C LEU A 221 -10.62 2.26 -8.66
N PRO A 222 -11.71 2.15 -9.44
CA PRO A 222 -11.59 1.77 -10.85
C PRO A 222 -10.76 2.83 -11.59
N PRO A 223 -10.06 2.44 -12.67
CA PRO A 223 -9.45 3.42 -13.57
C PRO A 223 -10.54 4.38 -14.07
N SER A 224 -10.18 5.63 -14.30
CA SER A 224 -11.05 6.56 -15.00
C SER A 224 -11.40 5.96 -16.36
N GLU A 225 -12.69 5.91 -16.72
CA GLU A 225 -13.10 5.49 -18.07
C GLU A 225 -12.35 6.35 -19.10
N PRO A 226 -11.82 5.75 -20.19
CA PRO A 226 -11.46 6.55 -21.35
C PRO A 226 -12.71 7.33 -21.75
N ARG A 227 -12.61 8.66 -21.78
CA ARG A 227 -13.68 9.48 -22.37
C ARG A 227 -13.81 9.02 -23.82
N ASP A 228 -15.03 8.66 -24.22
CA ASP A 228 -15.39 8.27 -25.58
C ASP A 228 -14.61 9.10 -26.60
N ASP A 229 -13.77 8.41 -27.37
CA ASP A 229 -13.49 8.70 -28.78
C ASP A 229 -12.80 7.44 -29.35
N GLU A 230 -13.56 6.71 -30.17
CA GLU A 230 -13.18 5.63 -31.09
C GLU A 230 -12.98 4.21 -30.52
N ASP A 231 -14.05 3.41 -30.68
CA ASP A 231 -14.10 1.98 -30.95
C ASP A 231 -13.08 1.07 -30.26
N HIS A 232 -13.49 0.50 -29.12
CA HIS A 232 -12.89 -0.72 -28.61
C HIS A 232 -13.77 -1.94 -28.93
N GLU A 233 -13.41 -2.64 -30.00
CA GLU A 233 -13.76 -4.04 -30.32
C GLU A 233 -13.30 -5.04 -29.22
N ILE A 234 -13.18 -4.62 -27.95
CA ILE A 234 -12.66 -5.43 -26.83
C ILE A 234 -13.80 -6.13 -26.05
N TRP A 235 -15.07 -5.86 -26.37
CA TRP A 235 -16.21 -6.43 -25.65
C TRP A 235 -17.14 -7.32 -26.47
N GLU A 236 -16.79 -7.71 -27.71
CA GLU A 236 -17.63 -8.63 -28.50
C GLU A 236 -17.89 -9.98 -27.80
N ALA A 237 -16.99 -10.41 -26.90
CA ALA A 237 -17.16 -11.63 -26.12
C ALA A 237 -18.31 -11.59 -25.09
N LEU A 238 -18.87 -10.41 -24.77
CA LEU A 238 -19.99 -10.28 -23.83
C LEU A 238 -21.37 -10.26 -24.51
N ASN A 239 -21.44 -10.26 -25.85
CA ASN A 239 -22.69 -10.29 -26.60
C ASN A 239 -23.22 -11.72 -26.87
N LEU A 240 -22.63 -12.74 -26.26
CA LEU A 240 -23.03 -14.15 -26.40
C LEU A 240 -23.62 -14.76 -25.12
N LEU A 241 -24.18 -13.94 -24.23
CA LEU A 241 -25.03 -14.39 -23.11
C LEU A 241 -26.48 -13.91 -23.30
#